data_AF-A0A3B9YWB7-F1
#
_entry.id   AF-A0A3B9YWB7-F1
#
_cell.length_a   1.000
_cell.length_b   1.000
_cell.length_c   1.000
_cell.angle_alpha   90.00
_cell.angle_beta   90.00
_cell.angle_gamma   90.00
#
_symmetry.space_group_name_H-M   'P 1'
#
loop_
_entity.id
_entity.type
_entity.pdbx_description
1 polymer ?
#
loop_
_entity_poly.entity_id
_entity_poly.type
_entity_poly.pdbx_seq_one_letter_code
_entity_poly.pdbx_strand_id
1 'polypeptide(L)' 'GSLGLMTSVLLTPDGQIMEAEAAHGTVTRHFRQWQRGEQTSTNSIASIFAW' A
#
# COMPACT_ATOMS: atom_id res chain seq x y z
N GLY A 1 -13.90 5.83 4.09
CA GLY A 1 -12.62 5.13 4.31
C GLY A 1 -11.69 5.40 3.15
N SER A 2 -10.37 5.24 3.35
CA SER A 2 -9.35 5.39 2.29
C SER A 2 -8.66 4.05 2.06
N LEU A 3 -8.33 3.73 0.81
CA LEU A 3 -7.57 2.51 0.47
C LEU A 3 -6.17 2.51 1.12
N GLY A 4 -5.61 3.69 1.43
CA GLY A 4 -4.37 3.82 2.20
C GLY A 4 -4.51 3.51 3.69
N LEU A 5 -5.69 3.08 4.16
CA LEU A 5 -5.96 2.69 5.56
C LEU A 5 -6.30 1.19 5.68
N MET A 6 -5.88 0.38 4.70
CA MET A 6 -6.16 -1.05 4.67
C MET A 6 -4.89 -1.81 4.28
N THR A 7 -4.61 -2.89 5.00
CA THR A 7 -3.58 -3.88 4.68
C THR A 7 -4.23 -5.17 4.22
N SER A 8 -3.55 -5.89 3.33
CA SER A 8 -3.87 -7.27 2.96
C SER A 8 -2.82 -8.16 3.64
N VAL A 9 -3.29 -9.20 4.34
CA VAL A 9 -2.43 -10.15 5.05
C VAL A 9 -2.81 -11.54 4.61
N LEU A 10 -1.84 -12.26 4.05
CA LEU A 10 -1.98 -13.65 3.65
C LEU A 10 -1.24 -14.54 4.66
N LEU A 11 -1.94 -15.54 5.20
CA LEU A 11 -1.40 -16.55 6.11
C LEU A 11 -1.51 -17.92 5.47
N THR A 12 -0.49 -18.76 5.66
CA THR A 12 -0.58 -20.18 5.30
C THR A 12 -1.60 -20.92 6.19
N PRO A 13 -2.19 -22.04 5.73
CA PRO A 13 -3.17 -22.80 6.52
C PRO A 13 -2.65 -23.29 7.88
N ASP A 14 -1.34 -23.53 7.98
CA ASP A 14 -0.63 -23.90 9.21
C ASP A 14 -0.17 -22.69 10.04
N GLY A 15 -0.37 -21.48 9.53
CA GLY A 15 -0.05 -20.21 10.19
C GLY A 15 1.45 -19.90 10.32
N GLN A 16 2.33 -20.70 9.71
CA GLN A 16 3.78 -20.54 9.90
C GLN A 16 4.39 -19.43 9.05
N ILE A 17 3.78 -19.11 7.91
CA ILE A 17 4.28 -18.12 6.97
C ILE A 17 3.20 -17.05 6.78
N MET A 18 3.65 -15.80 6.78
CA MET A 18 2.82 -14.61 6.57
C MET A 18 3.41 -13.75 5.45
N GLU A 19 2.55 -13.21 4.62
CA GLU A 19 2.83 -12.13 3.66
C GLU A 19 1.91 -10.95 3.98
N ALA A 20 2.47 -9.74 3.99
CA ALA A 20 1.74 -8.52 4.30
C ALA A 20 2.04 -7.47 3.22
N GLU A 21 0.98 -6.87 2.68
CA GLU A 21 1.06 -5.85 1.64
C GLU A 21 0.06 -4.71 1.89
N ALA A 22 0.31 -3.57 1.25
CA ALA A 22 -0.69 -2.52 1.19
C ALA A 22 -1.86 -2.98 0.30
N ALA A 23 -3.10 -2.82 0.76
CA ALA A 23 -4.28 -3.29 0.00
C ALA A 23 -4.62 -2.41 -1.22
N HIS A 24 -3.78 -1.42 -1.56
CA HIS A 24 -3.93 -0.56 -2.72
C HIS A 24 -2.84 -0.84 -3.75
N GLY A 25 -3.15 -0.59 -5.03
CA GLY A 25 -2.16 -0.70 -6.11
C GLY A 25 -1.07 0.38 -6.05
N THR A 26 -0.24 0.42 -7.09
CA THR A 26 0.97 1.28 -7.19
C THR A 26 0.71 2.79 -7.31
N VAL A 27 -0.55 3.23 -7.19
CA VAL A 27 -0.96 4.64 -7.24
C VAL A 27 -0.40 5.38 -8.48
N THR A 28 -0.47 4.73 -9.66
CA THR A 28 0.16 5.17 -10.92
C THR A 28 -0.13 6.63 -11.28
N ARG A 29 -1.34 7.12 -11.00
CA ARG A 29 -1.70 8.53 -11.24
C ARG A 29 -0.80 9.50 -10.46
N HIS A 30 -0.60 9.26 -9.15
CA HIS A 30 0.28 10.10 -8.34
C HIS A 30 1.74 9.94 -8.76
N PHE A 31 2.13 8.72 -9.16
CA PHE A 31 3.47 8.51 -9.71
C PHE A 31 3.73 9.34 -10.98
N ARG A 32 2.77 9.46 -11.91
CA ARG A 32 2.91 10.33 -13.09
C ARG A 32 2.98 11.82 -12.74
N GLN A 33 2.26 12.26 -11.72
CA GLN A 33 2.33 13.64 -11.21
C GLN A 33 3.72 13.93 -10.62
N TRP A 34 4.23 13.01 -9.80
CA TRP A 34 5.60 13.08 -9.26
C TRP A 34 6.66 13.13 -10.37
N GLN A 35 6.53 12.33 -11.44
CA GLN A 35 7.44 12.36 -12.59
C GLN A 35 7.48 13.73 -13.30
N ARG A 36 6.40 14.51 -13.22
CA ARG A 36 6.31 15.87 -13.78
C ARG A 36 6.77 16.95 -12.80
N GLY A 37 7.24 16.58 -11.61
CA GLY A 37 7.63 17.51 -10.55
C GLY A 37 6.45 18.16 -9.82
N GLU A 38 5.24 17.63 -9.99
CA GLU A 38 4.04 18.13 -9.31
C GLU A 38 4.01 17.62 -7.85
N GLN A 39 3.37 18.38 -6.97
CA GLN A 39 3.17 17.96 -5.59
C GLN A 39 2.16 16.80 -5.50
N THR A 40 2.49 15.76 -4.74
CA THR A 40 1.63 14.59 -4.51
C THR A 40 1.36 14.36 -3.03
N SER A 41 0.22 13.77 -2.69
CA SER A 41 -0.12 13.33 -1.33
C SER A 41 -0.71 11.92 -1.38
N THR A 42 0.16 10.92 -1.39
CA THR A 42 -0.22 9.50 -1.31
C THR A 42 -0.20 9.07 0.15
N ASN A 43 -1.27 8.44 0.62
CA ASN A 43 -1.37 7.98 2.01
C ASN A 43 -0.48 6.73 2.22
N SER A 44 0.58 6.90 3.00
CA SER A 44 1.59 5.85 3.25
C SER A 44 1.23 4.89 4.40
N ILE A 45 0.08 5.06 5.07
CA ILE A 45 -0.26 4.28 6.27
C ILE A 45 -0.36 2.78 5.96
N ALA A 46 -1.02 2.39 4.87
CA ALA A 46 -1.10 0.98 4.48
C ALA A 46 0.29 0.35 4.22
N SER A 47 1.22 1.10 3.62
CA SER A 47 2.59 0.61 3.41
C SER A 47 3.40 0.52 4.70
N ILE A 48 3.15 1.42 5.68
CA ILE A 48 3.79 1.37 7.00
C ILE A 48 3.27 0.18 7.81
N PHE A 49 1.95 -0.08 7.78
CA PHE A 49 1.35 -1.19 8.51
C PHE A 49 1.64 -2.58 7.91
N ALA A 50 2.15 -2.64 6.67
CA ALA A 50 2.60 -3.87 6.04
C ALA A 50 4.04 -4.27 6.46
N TRP A 51 4.79 -3.36 7.09
CA TRP A 51 6.15 -3.59 7.62
C TRP A 51 6.12 -3.92 9.12
#